data_AF-A0A956Q949-F1
#
_entry.id   AF-A0A956Q949-F1
#
_cell.length_a   1.000
_cell.length_b   1.000
_cell.length_c   1.000
_cell.angle_alpha   90.00
_cell.angle_beta   90.00
_cell.angle_gamma   90.00
#
_symmetry.space_group_name_H-M   'P 1'
#
loop_
_entity.id
_entity.type
_entity.pdbx_description
1 polymer ?
#
loop_
_entity_poly.entity_id
_entity_poly.type
_entity_poly.pdbx_seq_one_letter_code
_entity_poly.pdbx_strand_id
1 'polypeptide(L)'
;MPHQHWWQPHGHCFFWDPAILWLTTLSHLAIFLAYLSIVILLARFGCGRGPGRVPAARWFILFIGCCGLSHGLAMATLYHPWYRLEGAVLALTGVVSLAAVFFIGRDLRRLQRSDVRALVALLTGKTNETLHRAPVALFRCDSKGRITYCNQRYLAMTGFLDVPEGKLWCERVEPQDRPRVLNSWRSCLSTSDDCRIESRFCRPNGSLVPFLCQIFPLHEESGGFVGVVQERRVLEHLETMERHLRA
;
A
#
# COMPACT_ATOMS: atom_id res chain seq x y z
N MET A 1 -10.09 34.13 46.70
CA MET A 1 -10.60 32.85 46.15
C MET A 1 -9.58 32.33 45.14
N PRO A 2 -8.71 31.35 45.51
CA PRO A 2 -7.84 30.65 44.55
C PRO A 2 -8.64 29.45 43.98
N HIS A 3 -8.71 29.14 42.69
CA HIS A 3 -7.71 29.19 41.63
C HIS A 3 -8.35 29.69 40.33
N GLN A 4 -7.70 30.66 39.70
CA GLN A 4 -8.01 31.11 38.34
C GLN A 4 -7.65 29.99 37.36
N HIS A 5 -8.65 29.37 36.74
CA HIS A 5 -8.46 28.76 35.43
C HIS A 5 -8.74 29.87 34.41
N TRP A 6 -7.69 30.41 33.77
CA TRP A 6 -7.79 31.55 32.83
C TRP A 6 -8.67 31.31 31.60
N TRP A 7 -9.16 30.09 31.40
CA TRP A 7 -9.87 29.66 30.20
C TRP A 7 -11.35 29.46 30.49
N GLN A 8 -12.22 30.11 29.72
CA GLN A 8 -13.66 29.88 29.77
C GLN A 8 -14.02 28.61 28.98
N PRO A 9 -15.03 27.83 29.39
CA PRO A 9 -15.51 26.68 28.62
C PRO A 9 -16.16 27.13 27.30
N HIS A 10 -16.19 26.25 26.29
CA HIS A 10 -16.72 26.57 24.96
C HIS A 10 -18.22 26.93 24.96
N GLY A 11 -18.99 26.50 25.96
CA GLY A 11 -20.37 26.94 26.13
C GLY A 11 -20.52 28.47 26.22
N HIS A 12 -19.49 29.16 26.72
CA HIS A 12 -19.46 30.62 26.77
C HIS A 12 -19.35 31.25 25.37
N CYS A 13 -18.69 30.58 24.42
CA CYS A 13 -18.64 31.01 23.01
C CYS A 13 -20.00 30.85 22.32
N PHE A 14 -20.83 29.92 22.80
CA PHE A 14 -22.19 29.72 22.31
C PHE A 14 -23.23 30.57 23.05
N PHE A 15 -22.79 31.50 23.91
CA PHE A 15 -23.68 32.28 24.77
C PHE A 15 -24.66 31.43 25.60
N TRP A 16 -24.30 30.17 25.84
CA TRP A 16 -25.18 29.18 26.45
C TRP A 16 -26.53 29.00 25.74
N ASP A 17 -26.60 29.23 24.43
CA ASP A 17 -27.78 28.97 23.61
C ASP A 17 -28.14 27.46 23.69
N PRO A 18 -29.32 27.11 24.22
CA PRO A 18 -29.72 25.71 24.41
C PRO A 18 -29.78 24.93 23.09
N ALA A 19 -30.15 25.55 21.98
CA ALA A 19 -30.30 24.85 20.70
C ALA A 19 -28.94 24.41 20.16
N ILE A 20 -27.95 25.31 20.17
CA ILE A 20 -26.58 25.02 19.70
C ILE A 20 -25.89 24.05 20.66
N LEU A 21 -26.07 24.22 21.97
CA LEU A 21 -25.50 23.31 22.98
C LEU A 21 -26.03 21.90 22.84
N TRP A 22 -27.35 21.71 22.75
CA TRP A 22 -27.93 20.37 22.59
C TRP A 22 -27.50 19.71 21.30
N LEU A 23 -27.53 20.44 20.18
CA LEU A 23 -27.10 19.91 18.88
C LEU A 23 -25.64 19.47 18.92
N THR A 24 -24.75 20.30 19.46
CA THR A 24 -23.31 20.02 19.52
C THR A 24 -23.02 18.86 20.47
N THR A 25 -23.58 18.87 21.67
CA THR A 25 -23.39 17.80 22.67
C THR A 25 -23.90 16.46 22.15
N LEU A 26 -25.10 16.39 21.56
CA LEU A 26 -25.64 15.15 21.02
C LEU A 26 -24.81 14.64 19.84
N SER A 27 -24.32 15.53 18.98
CA SER A 27 -23.46 15.16 17.85
C SER A 27 -22.14 14.54 18.33
N HIS A 28 -21.45 15.18 19.28
CA HIS A 28 -20.21 14.63 19.84
C HIS A 28 -20.44 13.32 20.58
N LEU A 29 -21.53 13.20 21.34
CA LEU A 29 -21.89 11.96 22.02
C LEU A 29 -22.16 10.82 21.03
N ALA A 30 -22.92 11.08 19.96
CA ALA A 30 -23.21 10.10 18.93
C ALA A 30 -21.93 9.59 18.25
N ILE A 31 -21.02 10.50 17.88
CA ILE A 31 -19.74 10.13 17.27
C ILE A 31 -18.86 9.34 18.25
N PHE A 32 -18.77 9.78 19.51
CA PHE A 32 -18.03 9.09 20.56
C PHE A 32 -18.51 7.64 20.75
N LEU A 33 -19.82 7.45 20.88
CA LEU A 33 -20.43 6.12 21.04
C LEU A 33 -20.23 5.25 19.80
N ALA A 34 -20.39 5.82 18.60
CA ALA A 34 -20.13 5.11 17.36
C ALA A 34 -18.68 4.62 17.29
N TYR A 35 -17.70 5.49 17.53
CA TYR A 35 -16.27 5.12 17.49
C TYR A 35 -15.90 4.13 18.59
N LEU A 36 -16.42 4.28 19.81
CA LEU A 36 -16.23 3.32 20.89
C LEU A 36 -16.80 1.94 20.51
N SER A 37 -17.98 1.90 19.89
CA SER A 37 -18.60 0.65 19.44
C SER A 37 -17.78 -0.04 18.34
N ILE A 38 -17.29 0.72 17.36
CA ILE A 38 -16.44 0.20 16.27
C ILE A 38 -15.15 -0.38 16.85
N VAL A 39 -14.50 0.32 17.79
CA VAL A 39 -13.28 -0.16 18.46
C VAL A 39 -13.55 -1.45 19.22
N ILE A 40 -14.65 -1.54 19.97
CA ILE A 40 -15.02 -2.76 20.71
C ILE A 40 -15.28 -3.93 19.75
N LEU A 41 -16.02 -3.70 18.65
CA LEU A 41 -16.29 -4.72 17.64
C LEU A 41 -15.01 -5.19 16.95
N LEU A 42 -14.16 -4.28 16.50
CA LEU A 42 -12.88 -4.61 15.86
C LEU A 42 -11.91 -5.29 16.85
N ALA A 43 -11.92 -4.91 18.13
CA ALA A 43 -11.11 -5.58 19.14
C ALA A 43 -11.61 -7.01 19.42
N ARG A 44 -12.93 -7.24 19.40
CA ARG A 44 -13.53 -8.57 19.62
C ARG A 44 -13.38 -9.51 18.41
N PHE A 45 -13.67 -9.02 17.20
CA PHE A 45 -13.70 -9.84 15.98
C PHE A 45 -12.42 -9.74 15.15
N GLY A 46 -11.78 -8.58 15.13
CA GLY A 46 -10.57 -8.32 14.34
C GLY A 46 -9.29 -8.90 14.95
N CYS A 47 -9.27 -9.23 16.25
CA CYS A 47 -8.08 -9.72 16.98
C CYS A 47 -8.00 -11.26 17.18
N GLY A 48 -8.62 -12.10 16.35
CA GLY A 48 -8.48 -13.57 16.42
C GLY A 48 -7.04 -14.15 16.29
N ARG A 49 -6.42 -14.64 17.37
CA ARG A 49 -5.05 -15.19 17.40
C ARG A 49 -4.69 -16.15 16.23
N GLY A 50 -3.83 -15.73 15.30
CA GLY A 50 -3.31 -16.58 14.22
C GLY A 50 -1.95 -16.07 13.69
N PRO A 51 -1.01 -16.97 13.32
CA PRO A 51 0.32 -16.59 12.84
C PRO A 51 0.23 -16.06 11.40
N GLY A 52 0.67 -14.81 11.17
CA GLY A 52 0.59 -14.13 9.86
C GLY A 52 -0.22 -12.83 9.81
N ARG A 53 -0.68 -12.31 10.95
CA ARG A 53 -1.54 -11.12 10.99
C ARG A 53 -0.82 -9.80 10.78
N VAL A 54 -1.45 -8.93 9.99
CA VAL A 54 -1.02 -7.56 9.71
C VAL A 54 -1.01 -6.68 10.97
N PRO A 55 0.17 -6.17 11.41
CA PRO A 55 0.27 -5.17 12.48
C PRO A 55 -0.58 -3.93 12.23
N ALA A 56 -0.82 -3.58 10.96
CA ALA A 56 -1.64 -2.44 10.53
C ALA A 56 -3.04 -2.36 11.17
N ALA A 57 -3.72 -3.50 11.41
CA ALA A 57 -5.06 -3.49 11.99
C ALA A 57 -5.07 -2.90 13.43
N ARG A 58 -3.98 -3.08 14.18
CA ARG A 58 -3.85 -2.51 15.54
C ARG A 58 -3.72 -0.99 15.51
N TRP A 59 -2.97 -0.46 14.54
CA TRP A 59 -2.84 0.99 14.34
C TRP A 59 -4.16 1.62 13.93
N PHE A 60 -4.95 0.93 13.11
CA PHE A 60 -6.28 1.39 12.71
C PHE A 60 -7.26 1.45 13.90
N ILE A 61 -7.25 0.42 14.76
CA ILE A 61 -8.07 0.41 15.99
C ILE A 61 -7.64 1.53 16.95
N LEU A 62 -6.33 1.72 17.15
CA LEU A 62 -5.79 2.78 18.00
C LEU A 62 -6.18 4.17 17.48
N PHE A 63 -6.09 4.38 16.16
CA PHE A 63 -6.50 5.63 15.51
C PHE A 63 -7.98 5.95 15.76
N ILE A 64 -8.88 4.99 15.51
CA ILE A 64 -10.32 5.19 15.74
C ILE A 64 -10.60 5.49 17.22
N GLY A 65 -9.90 4.81 18.13
CA GLY A 65 -10.02 5.05 19.58
C GLY A 65 -9.60 6.47 19.99
N CYS A 66 -8.45 6.96 19.51
CA CYS A 66 -7.97 8.32 19.79
C CYS A 66 -8.92 9.39 19.19
N CYS A 67 -9.42 9.18 17.97
CA CYS A 67 -10.45 10.03 17.38
C CYS A 67 -11.74 10.04 18.21
N GLY A 68 -12.16 8.89 18.72
CA GLY A 68 -13.32 8.80 19.62
C GLY A 68 -13.09 9.65 20.86
N LEU A 69 -11.96 9.47 21.52
CA LEU A 69 -11.60 10.21 22.72
C LEU A 69 -11.60 11.74 22.49
N SER A 70 -11.16 12.22 21.32
CA SER A 70 -11.26 13.65 21.01
C SER A 70 -12.69 14.18 20.98
N HIS A 71 -13.68 13.39 20.52
CA HIS A 71 -15.09 13.82 20.56
C HIS A 71 -15.65 13.83 21.99
N GLY A 72 -15.26 12.86 22.82
CA GLY A 72 -15.64 12.86 24.25
C GLY A 72 -15.06 14.07 25.00
N LEU A 73 -13.81 14.43 24.71
CA LEU A 73 -13.17 15.62 25.28
C LEU A 73 -13.77 16.92 24.75
N ALA A 74 -14.06 17.02 23.46
CA ALA A 74 -14.73 18.18 22.87
C ALA A 74 -16.13 18.40 23.49
N MET A 75 -16.86 17.31 23.79
CA MET A 75 -18.12 17.39 24.55
C MET A 75 -17.88 17.92 25.97
N ALA A 76 -16.85 17.43 26.67
CA ALA A 76 -16.53 17.89 28.01
C ALA A 76 -16.06 19.36 28.04
N THR A 77 -15.35 19.83 26.99
CA THR A 77 -14.86 21.21 26.89
C THR A 77 -15.94 22.26 26.70
N LEU A 78 -17.16 21.85 26.33
CA LEU A 78 -18.35 22.70 26.36
C LEU A 78 -18.69 23.19 27.78
N TYR A 79 -18.42 22.37 28.80
CA TYR A 79 -18.78 22.64 30.18
C TYR A 79 -17.58 22.89 31.09
N HIS A 80 -16.43 22.28 30.79
CA HIS A 80 -15.21 22.36 31.60
C HIS A 80 -13.99 22.68 30.73
N PRO A 81 -13.17 23.71 31.03
CA PRO A 81 -12.11 24.20 30.13
C PRO A 81 -10.85 23.33 30.12
N TRP A 82 -10.95 22.06 29.75
CA TRP A 82 -9.86 21.08 29.70
C TRP A 82 -9.06 21.12 28.39
N TYR A 83 -8.78 22.31 27.87
CA TYR A 83 -8.12 22.52 26.58
C TYR A 83 -6.73 21.89 26.46
N ARG A 84 -5.99 21.79 27.57
CA ARG A 84 -4.68 21.12 27.58
C ARG A 84 -4.80 19.63 27.30
N LEU A 85 -5.81 18.98 27.87
CA LEU A 85 -6.06 17.55 27.69
C LEU A 85 -6.60 17.27 26.28
N GLU A 86 -7.53 18.11 25.81
CA GLU A 86 -8.02 18.07 24.42
C GLU A 86 -6.87 18.22 23.41
N GLY A 87 -6.02 19.23 23.59
CA GLY A 87 -4.85 19.45 22.72
C GLY A 87 -3.85 18.30 22.76
N ALA A 88 -3.62 17.70 23.94
CA ALA A 88 -2.75 16.52 24.07
C ALA A 88 -3.32 15.29 23.33
N VAL A 89 -4.63 15.06 23.42
CA VAL A 89 -5.29 13.98 22.69
C VAL A 89 -5.27 14.23 21.18
N LEU A 90 -5.51 15.45 20.72
CA LEU A 90 -5.40 15.81 19.30
C LEU A 90 -3.97 15.60 18.76
N ALA A 91 -2.95 16.00 19.53
CA ALA A 91 -1.55 15.76 19.17
C ALA A 91 -1.24 14.26 19.07
N LEU A 92 -1.71 13.46 20.04
CA LEU A 92 -1.57 12.00 20.02
C LEU A 92 -2.28 11.39 18.80
N THR A 93 -3.51 11.82 18.51
CA THR A 93 -4.27 11.37 17.34
C THR A 93 -3.50 11.67 16.05
N GLY A 94 -2.87 12.84 15.93
CA GLY A 94 -2.02 13.19 14.79
C GLY A 94 -0.83 12.24 14.62
N VAL A 95 -0.10 11.94 15.70
CA VAL A 95 1.03 11.00 15.69
C VAL A 95 0.57 9.59 15.31
N VAL A 96 -0.53 9.11 15.91
CA VAL A 96 -1.09 7.78 15.62
C VAL A 96 -1.56 7.70 14.16
N SER A 97 -2.13 8.77 13.61
CA SER A 97 -2.57 8.83 12.21
C SER A 97 -1.41 8.68 11.24
N LEU A 98 -0.31 9.40 11.47
CA LEU A 98 0.90 9.30 10.64
C LEU A 98 1.52 7.91 10.73
N ALA A 99 1.59 7.34 11.94
CA ALA A 99 2.06 5.97 12.14
C ALA A 99 1.16 4.98 11.40
N ALA A 100 -0.17 5.11 11.51
CA ALA A 100 -1.12 4.25 10.82
C ALA A 100 -0.91 4.27 9.30
N VAL A 101 -0.77 5.46 8.68
CA VAL A 101 -0.49 5.59 7.24
C VAL A 101 0.82 4.89 6.87
N PHE A 102 1.89 5.11 7.64
CA PHE A 102 3.19 4.48 7.39
C PHE A 102 3.12 2.96 7.47
N PHE A 103 2.52 2.41 8.55
CA PHE A 103 2.44 0.97 8.77
C PHE A 103 1.49 0.28 7.81
N ILE A 104 0.31 0.85 7.54
CA ILE A 104 -0.63 0.35 6.53
C ILE A 104 0.05 0.33 5.16
N GLY A 105 0.70 1.42 4.75
CA GLY A 105 1.42 1.47 3.48
C GLY A 105 2.56 0.46 3.39
N ARG A 106 3.31 0.27 4.49
CA ARG A 106 4.37 -0.75 4.57
C ARG A 106 3.80 -2.17 4.48
N ASP A 107 2.70 -2.45 5.18
CA ASP A 107 2.07 -3.77 5.19
C ASP A 107 1.38 -4.10 3.87
N LEU A 108 0.70 -3.14 3.21
CA LEU A 108 0.17 -3.30 1.85
C LEU A 108 1.30 -3.64 0.86
N ARG A 109 2.41 -2.89 0.91
CA ARG A 109 3.59 -3.18 0.07
C ARG A 109 4.17 -4.55 0.37
N ARG A 110 4.13 -5.01 1.63
CA ARG A 110 4.58 -6.36 2.01
C ARG A 110 3.64 -7.43 1.47
N LEU A 111 2.32 -7.30 1.64
CA LEU A 111 1.35 -8.26 1.13
C LEU A 111 1.46 -8.43 -0.39
N GLN A 112 1.53 -7.31 -1.14
CA GLN A 112 1.75 -7.36 -2.59
C GLN A 112 3.04 -8.09 -2.99
N ARG A 113 4.10 -8.00 -2.19
CA ARG A 113 5.36 -8.73 -2.43
C ARG A 113 5.27 -10.19 -2.00
N SER A 114 4.63 -10.47 -0.87
CA SER A 114 4.47 -11.80 -0.29
C SER A 114 3.65 -12.72 -1.20
N ASP A 115 2.56 -12.24 -1.78
CA ASP A 115 1.71 -13.05 -2.67
C ASP A 115 2.48 -13.47 -3.93
N VAL A 116 3.23 -12.54 -4.54
CA VAL A 116 4.03 -12.84 -5.74
C VAL A 116 5.22 -13.74 -5.39
N ARG A 117 5.89 -13.52 -4.25
CA ARG A 117 7.01 -14.37 -3.80
C ARG A 117 6.54 -15.78 -3.46
N ALA A 118 5.36 -15.93 -2.84
CA ALA A 118 4.75 -17.23 -2.57
C ALA A 118 4.33 -17.94 -3.86
N LEU A 119 3.73 -17.21 -4.81
CA LEU A 119 3.42 -17.74 -6.14
C LEU A 119 4.69 -18.19 -6.88
N VAL A 120 5.75 -17.38 -6.85
CA VAL A 120 7.05 -17.72 -7.43
C VAL A 120 7.60 -18.98 -6.76
N ALA A 121 7.63 -19.03 -5.42
CA ALA A 121 8.11 -20.20 -4.67
C ALA A 121 7.35 -21.49 -5.02
N LEU A 122 6.02 -21.40 -5.19
CA LEU A 122 5.17 -22.52 -5.60
C LEU A 122 5.43 -22.98 -7.03
N LEU A 123 5.92 -22.08 -7.89
CA LEU A 123 6.18 -22.34 -9.30
C LEU A 123 7.63 -22.75 -9.56
N THR A 124 8.59 -22.29 -8.74
CA THR A 124 10.03 -22.54 -8.93
C THR A 124 10.44 -24.01 -8.84
N GLY A 125 9.69 -24.84 -8.12
CA GLY A 125 9.92 -26.28 -8.04
C GLY A 125 9.09 -27.13 -9.01
N LYS A 126 8.32 -26.51 -9.92
CA LYS A 126 7.42 -27.23 -10.83
C LYS A 126 7.99 -27.39 -12.23
N THR A 127 7.54 -28.44 -12.91
CA THR A 127 7.91 -28.73 -14.30
C THR A 127 7.50 -27.59 -15.25
N ASN A 128 8.20 -27.48 -16.38
CA ASN A 128 7.90 -26.47 -17.41
C ASN A 128 6.42 -26.50 -17.83
N GLU A 129 5.79 -27.68 -17.89
CA GLU A 129 4.36 -27.82 -18.19
C GLU A 129 3.45 -27.03 -17.24
N THR A 130 3.78 -27.02 -15.94
CA THR A 130 2.97 -26.26 -14.97
C THR A 130 3.21 -24.76 -15.14
N LEU A 131 4.45 -24.35 -15.39
CA LEU A 131 4.81 -22.96 -15.67
C LEU A 131 4.10 -22.43 -16.93
N HIS A 132 3.94 -23.28 -17.96
CA HIS A 132 3.23 -22.94 -19.19
C HIS A 132 1.77 -22.57 -18.95
N ARG A 133 1.10 -23.18 -17.95
CA ARG A 133 -0.32 -22.95 -17.64
C ARG A 133 -0.56 -21.87 -16.58
N ALA A 134 0.48 -21.28 -16.01
CA ALA A 134 0.33 -20.26 -14.99
C ALA A 134 -0.44 -19.04 -15.54
N PRO A 135 -1.39 -18.46 -14.78
CA PRO A 135 -2.20 -17.34 -15.23
C PRO A 135 -1.43 -16.00 -15.28
N VAL A 136 -0.18 -15.99 -14.81
CA VAL A 136 0.70 -14.82 -14.77
C VAL A 136 1.81 -14.90 -15.82
N ALA A 137 2.26 -13.76 -16.34
CA ALA A 137 3.43 -13.73 -17.21
C ALA A 137 4.70 -13.95 -16.38
N LEU A 138 5.50 -14.95 -16.77
CA LEU A 138 6.70 -15.32 -16.03
C LEU A 138 7.86 -15.65 -16.96
N PHE A 139 9.06 -15.43 -16.47
CA PHE A 139 10.31 -15.81 -17.12
C PHE A 139 11.34 -16.30 -16.11
N ARG A 140 12.30 -17.12 -16.57
CA ARG A 140 13.53 -17.46 -15.86
C ARG A 140 14.71 -16.83 -16.56
N CYS A 141 15.70 -16.39 -15.81
CA CYS A 141 16.99 -16.01 -16.37
C CYS A 141 18.17 -16.65 -15.63
N ASP A 142 19.27 -16.83 -16.35
CA ASP A 142 20.53 -17.32 -15.81
C ASP A 142 21.17 -16.27 -14.86
N SER A 143 22.26 -16.64 -14.20
CA SER A 143 23.04 -15.73 -13.33
C SER A 143 23.63 -14.52 -14.08
N LYS A 144 23.65 -14.54 -15.42
CA LYS A 144 24.08 -13.44 -16.29
C LYS A 144 22.91 -12.57 -16.74
N GLY A 145 21.68 -12.87 -16.30
CA GLY A 145 20.47 -12.15 -16.64
C GLY A 145 19.96 -12.40 -18.07
N ARG A 146 20.32 -13.53 -18.69
CA ARG A 146 19.76 -13.96 -19.98
C ARG A 146 18.50 -14.77 -19.74
N ILE A 147 17.40 -14.41 -20.41
CA ILE A 147 16.15 -15.14 -20.28
C ILE A 147 16.32 -16.53 -20.90
N THR A 148 16.15 -17.58 -20.10
CA THR A 148 16.30 -18.99 -20.50
C THR A 148 14.95 -19.67 -20.72
N TYR A 149 13.88 -19.11 -20.18
CA TYR A 149 12.52 -19.60 -20.33
C TYR A 149 11.53 -18.45 -20.15
N CYS A 150 10.43 -18.46 -20.90
CA CYS A 150 9.26 -17.64 -20.61
C CYS A 150 7.99 -18.37 -21.02
N ASN A 151 6.90 -18.14 -20.29
CA ASN A 151 5.62 -18.78 -20.60
C ASN A 151 4.81 -18.00 -21.67
N GLN A 152 3.72 -18.60 -22.12
CA GLN A 152 2.85 -18.01 -23.16
C GLN A 152 2.25 -16.66 -22.73
N ARG A 153 2.00 -16.46 -21.43
CA ARG A 153 1.51 -15.18 -20.90
C ARG A 153 2.54 -14.07 -21.06
N TYR A 154 3.82 -14.35 -20.84
CA TYR A 154 4.90 -13.40 -21.07
C TYR A 154 4.99 -13.02 -22.55
N LEU A 155 5.03 -14.02 -23.44
CA LEU A 155 5.09 -13.82 -24.89
C LEU A 155 3.91 -12.98 -25.41
N ALA A 156 2.68 -13.31 -24.99
CA ALA A 156 1.48 -12.58 -25.36
C ALA A 156 1.49 -11.12 -24.89
N MET A 157 2.06 -10.86 -23.70
CA MET A 157 2.11 -9.52 -23.13
C MET A 157 3.21 -8.66 -23.78
N THR A 158 4.39 -9.22 -24.04
CA THR A 158 5.53 -8.49 -24.64
C THR A 158 5.49 -8.46 -26.18
N GLY A 159 4.72 -9.35 -26.81
CA GLY A 159 4.67 -9.52 -28.26
C GLY A 159 5.90 -10.22 -28.83
N PHE A 160 6.60 -11.03 -28.03
CA PHE A 160 7.66 -11.91 -28.53
C PHE A 160 7.06 -13.21 -29.07
N LEU A 161 7.68 -13.79 -30.09
CA LEU A 161 7.26 -15.08 -30.65
C LEU A 161 7.89 -16.26 -29.92
N ASP A 162 9.08 -16.06 -29.36
CA ASP A 162 9.83 -17.06 -28.60
C ASP A 162 10.70 -16.37 -27.53
N VAL A 163 11.44 -17.17 -26.75
CA VAL A 163 12.39 -16.70 -25.74
C VAL A 163 13.35 -15.67 -26.36
N PRO A 164 13.37 -14.42 -25.85
CA PRO A 164 14.19 -13.38 -26.44
C PRO A 164 15.68 -13.65 -26.19
N GLU A 165 16.48 -13.66 -27.26
CA GLU A 165 17.91 -13.92 -27.16
C GLU A 165 18.65 -12.78 -26.43
N GLY A 166 19.54 -13.16 -25.52
CA GLY A 166 20.44 -12.23 -24.84
C GLY A 166 19.71 -11.07 -24.14
N LYS A 167 19.88 -9.86 -24.67
CA LYS A 167 19.27 -8.63 -24.14
C LYS A 167 18.09 -8.13 -24.97
N LEU A 168 17.63 -8.85 -26.00
CA LEU A 168 16.56 -8.38 -26.89
C LEU A 168 15.26 -8.01 -26.14
N TRP A 169 15.03 -8.58 -24.96
CA TRP A 169 13.93 -8.19 -24.09
C TRP A 169 13.90 -6.68 -23.77
N CYS A 170 15.05 -6.00 -23.70
CA CYS A 170 15.12 -4.57 -23.41
C CYS A 170 14.70 -3.69 -24.59
N GLU A 171 14.67 -4.21 -25.83
CA GLU A 171 14.19 -3.47 -27.00
C GLU A 171 12.69 -3.21 -26.92
N ARG A 172 11.95 -4.09 -26.23
CA ARG A 172 10.53 -3.91 -25.95
C ARG A 172 10.25 -2.93 -24.83
N VAL A 173 11.25 -2.42 -24.11
CA VAL A 173 11.05 -1.36 -23.12
C VAL A 173 11.04 -0.01 -23.82
N GLU A 174 10.21 0.91 -23.34
CA GLU A 174 10.13 2.30 -23.82
C GLU A 174 11.54 2.91 -23.95
N PRO A 175 11.91 3.48 -25.13
CA PRO A 175 13.28 3.91 -25.41
C PRO A 175 13.90 4.82 -24.34
N GLN A 176 13.11 5.73 -23.78
CA GLN A 176 13.56 6.67 -22.75
C GLN A 176 13.86 5.99 -21.41
N ASP A 177 13.17 4.88 -21.11
CA ASP A 177 13.29 4.15 -19.86
C ASP A 177 14.36 3.04 -19.89
N ARG A 178 14.82 2.64 -21.09
CA ARG A 178 15.80 1.54 -21.26
C ARG A 178 17.04 1.67 -20.38
N PRO A 179 17.72 2.84 -20.29
CA PRO A 179 18.92 2.96 -19.45
C PRO A 179 18.63 2.72 -17.98
N ARG A 180 17.50 3.26 -17.47
CA ARG A 180 17.05 3.08 -16.09
C ARG A 180 16.73 1.62 -15.79
N VAL A 181 15.93 0.99 -16.67
CA VAL A 181 15.54 -0.43 -16.53
C VAL A 181 16.76 -1.35 -16.56
N LEU A 182 17.71 -1.11 -17.47
CA LEU A 182 18.94 -1.90 -17.54
C LEU A 182 19.82 -1.73 -16.30
N ASN A 183 19.90 -0.53 -15.74
CA ASN A 183 20.65 -0.28 -14.51
C ASN A 183 20.00 -0.98 -13.30
N SER A 184 18.68 -0.89 -13.15
CA SER A 184 17.94 -1.62 -12.11
C SER A 184 18.09 -3.13 -12.26
N TRP A 185 18.03 -3.64 -13.49
CA TRP A 185 18.26 -5.05 -13.81
C TRP A 185 19.66 -5.50 -13.39
N ARG A 186 20.71 -4.78 -13.77
CA ARG A 186 22.10 -5.11 -13.39
C ARG A 186 22.30 -5.08 -11.88
N SER A 187 21.72 -4.09 -11.21
CA SER A 187 21.79 -3.98 -9.75
C SER A 187 21.18 -5.21 -9.07
N CYS A 188 20.00 -5.65 -9.52
CA CYS A 188 19.33 -6.87 -9.04
C CYS A 188 20.23 -8.10 -9.16
N LEU A 189 20.87 -8.29 -10.32
CA LEU A 189 21.76 -9.42 -10.54
C LEU A 189 22.97 -9.41 -9.60
N SER A 190 23.46 -8.22 -9.25
CA SER A 190 24.67 -8.07 -8.42
C SER A 190 24.42 -8.22 -6.92
N THR A 191 23.26 -7.79 -6.42
CA THR A 191 22.96 -7.84 -4.98
C THR A 191 22.27 -9.12 -4.56
N SER A 192 21.74 -9.92 -5.50
CA SER A 192 20.87 -11.07 -5.21
C SER A 192 19.65 -10.69 -4.35
N ASP A 193 19.20 -9.44 -4.44
CA ASP A 193 18.00 -8.95 -3.77
C ASP A 193 16.79 -8.98 -4.71
N ASP A 194 15.60 -9.05 -4.11
CA ASP A 194 14.34 -8.86 -4.83
C ASP A 194 14.32 -7.49 -5.52
N CYS A 195 14.08 -7.47 -6.84
CA CYS A 195 14.01 -6.23 -7.60
C CYS A 195 12.60 -5.98 -8.12
N ARG A 196 12.25 -4.69 -8.18
CA ARG A 196 11.02 -4.20 -8.78
C ARG A 196 11.36 -3.19 -9.85
N ILE A 197 10.95 -3.49 -11.09
CA ILE A 197 11.16 -2.65 -12.25
C ILE A 197 9.80 -2.27 -12.82
N GLU A 198 9.58 -0.98 -12.94
CA GLU A 198 8.37 -0.39 -13.50
C GLU A 198 8.72 0.38 -14.75
N SER A 199 8.03 0.12 -15.86
CA SER A 199 8.19 0.85 -17.13
C SER A 199 7.01 0.52 -18.06
N ARG A 200 7.15 0.81 -19.35
CA ARG A 200 6.17 0.54 -20.41
C ARG A 200 6.80 -0.35 -21.48
N PHE A 201 6.07 -1.39 -21.91
CA PHE A 201 6.43 -2.17 -23.08
C PHE A 201 5.92 -1.50 -24.35
N CYS A 202 6.73 -1.46 -25.39
CA CYS A 202 6.34 -1.12 -26.75
C CYS A 202 5.85 -2.38 -27.46
N ARG A 203 4.53 -2.50 -27.65
CA ARG A 203 3.94 -3.55 -28.49
C ARG A 203 4.35 -3.34 -29.96
N PRO A 204 4.32 -4.39 -30.80
CA PRO A 204 4.61 -4.27 -32.24
C PRO A 204 3.76 -3.21 -32.96
N ASN A 205 2.54 -2.97 -32.50
CA ASN A 205 1.63 -1.95 -33.06
C ASN A 205 1.91 -0.52 -32.57
N GLY A 206 3.00 -0.29 -31.82
CA GLY A 206 3.38 1.02 -31.29
C GLY A 206 2.69 1.42 -29.97
N SER A 207 1.71 0.65 -29.49
CA SER A 207 1.06 0.96 -28.20
C SER A 207 1.99 0.71 -27.01
N LEU A 208 1.89 1.58 -26.00
CA LEU A 208 2.64 1.46 -24.76
C LEU A 208 1.82 0.75 -23.69
N VAL A 209 2.44 -0.24 -23.05
CA VAL A 209 1.79 -1.10 -22.05
C VAL A 209 2.52 -0.97 -20.73
N PRO A 210 1.94 -0.28 -19.74
CA PRO A 210 2.54 -0.17 -18.43
C PRO A 210 2.66 -1.54 -17.78
N PHE A 211 3.85 -1.85 -17.27
CA PHE A 211 4.15 -3.10 -16.61
C PHE A 211 4.86 -2.91 -15.27
N LEU A 212 4.71 -3.93 -14.45
CA LEU A 212 5.43 -4.15 -13.21
C LEU A 212 6.14 -5.49 -13.32
N CYS A 213 7.47 -5.48 -13.33
CA CYS A 213 8.31 -6.67 -13.28
C CYS A 213 8.88 -6.81 -11.87
N GLN A 214 8.68 -7.99 -11.26
CA GLN A 214 9.25 -8.35 -9.97
C GLN A 214 10.16 -9.56 -10.16
N ILE A 215 11.41 -9.43 -9.74
CA ILE A 215 12.47 -10.42 -9.97
C ILE A 215 12.93 -10.94 -8.61
N PHE A 216 13.06 -12.26 -8.51
CA PHE A 216 13.42 -12.96 -7.28
C PHE A 216 14.59 -13.92 -7.56
N PRO A 217 15.61 -13.97 -6.69
CA PRO A 217 16.73 -14.91 -6.82
C PRO A 217 16.28 -16.35 -6.56
N LEU A 218 16.75 -17.28 -7.39
CA LEU A 218 16.65 -18.72 -7.14
C LEU A 218 17.87 -19.17 -6.34
N HIS A 219 17.64 -19.92 -5.27
CA HIS A 219 18.70 -20.46 -4.41
C HIS A 219 19.18 -21.85 -4.89
N GLU A 220 19.13 -22.12 -6.20
CA GLU A 220 19.60 -23.38 -6.81
C GLU A 220 21.12 -23.35 -7.09
N GLU A 221 21.76 -24.54 -7.19
CA GLU A 221 23.22 -24.67 -7.42
C GLU A 221 23.73 -23.95 -8.68
N SER A 222 22.92 -23.84 -9.74
CA SER A 222 23.29 -23.14 -10.98
C SER A 222 23.20 -21.61 -10.89
N GLY A 223 22.60 -21.09 -9.81
CA GLY A 223 22.15 -19.70 -9.72
C GLY A 223 21.07 -19.36 -10.76
N GLY A 224 20.47 -18.18 -10.63
CA GLY A 224 19.48 -17.66 -11.58
C GLY A 224 18.35 -16.90 -10.89
N PHE A 225 17.41 -16.39 -11.68
CA PHE A 225 16.30 -15.60 -11.17
C PHE A 225 14.98 -16.00 -11.83
N VAL A 226 13.87 -15.81 -11.12
CA VAL A 226 12.52 -15.84 -11.68
C VAL A 226 11.93 -14.45 -11.65
N GLY A 227 11.40 -14.03 -12.80
CA GLY A 227 10.63 -12.80 -12.92
C GLY A 227 9.16 -13.08 -13.14
N VAL A 228 8.31 -12.31 -12.48
CA VAL A 228 6.89 -12.20 -12.77
C VAL A 228 6.64 -10.81 -13.33
N VAL A 229 5.93 -10.75 -14.45
CA VAL A 229 5.54 -9.49 -15.07
C VAL A 229 4.03 -9.37 -15.06
N GLN A 230 3.54 -8.20 -14.65
CA GLN A 230 2.13 -7.90 -14.58
C GLN A 230 1.88 -6.63 -15.37
N GLU A 231 0.84 -6.63 -16.18
CA GLU A 231 0.32 -5.39 -16.76
C GLU A 231 -0.25 -4.55 -15.62
N ARG A 232 0.28 -3.34 -15.45
CA ARG A 232 -0.32 -2.39 -14.53
C ARG A 232 -1.50 -1.80 -15.29
N ARG A 233 -2.71 -2.36 -15.16
CA ARG A 233 -3.91 -1.66 -15.64
C ARG A 233 -3.97 -0.35 -14.87
N VAL A 234 -3.54 0.74 -15.51
CA VAL A 234 -3.29 1.96 -14.75
C VAL A 234 -4.61 2.63 -14.47
N LEU A 235 -4.72 3.09 -13.23
CA LEU A 235 -5.52 4.25 -12.81
C LEU A 235 -5.16 5.55 -13.58
N GLU A 236 -4.56 5.48 -14.78
CA GLU A 236 -4.10 6.62 -15.59
C GLU A 236 -5.29 7.49 -16.00
N HIS A 237 -6.49 6.90 -16.09
CA HIS A 237 -7.70 7.66 -16.34
C HIS A 237 -7.99 8.67 -15.21
N LEU A 238 -7.68 8.36 -13.95
CA LEU A 238 -7.91 9.26 -12.82
C LEU A 238 -6.85 10.36 -12.72
N GLU A 239 -5.56 10.03 -12.88
CA GLU A 239 -4.50 11.04 -12.82
C GLU A 239 -4.51 12.00 -14.01
N THR A 240 -4.89 11.51 -15.20
CA THR A 240 -5.01 12.36 -16.39
C THR A 240 -6.25 13.27 -16.29
N MET A 241 -7.35 12.78 -15.70
CA MET A 241 -8.56 13.57 -15.46
C MET A 241 -8.37 14.60 -14.34
N GLU A 242 -7.64 14.28 -13.27
CA GLU A 242 -7.26 15.26 -12.24
C GLU A 242 -6.33 16.36 -12.77
N ARG A 243 -5.43 16.06 -13.72
CA ARG A 243 -4.60 17.08 -14.36
C ARG A 243 -5.40 17.99 -15.31
N HIS A 244 -6.43 17.46 -15.98
CA HIS A 244 -7.34 18.27 -16.81
C HIS A 244 -8.32 19.09 -15.98
N LEU A 245 -8.68 18.64 -14.76
CA LEU A 245 -9.53 19.40 -13.84
C LEU A 245 -8.76 20.49 -13.05
N ARG A 246 -7.43 20.46 -13.07
CA ARG A 246 -6.55 21.45 -12.43
C ARG A 246 -5.89 22.43 -13.40
N ALA A 247 -6.16 22.30 -14.70
CA ALA A 247 -5.75 23.23 -15.76
C ALA A 247 -6.96 24.04 -16.21
#